data_AF-A0A7C7JTV1-F1
#
_entry.id   AF-A0A7C7JTV1-F1
#
_cell.length_a   1.000
_cell.length_b   1.000
_cell.length_c   1.000
_cell.angle_alpha   90.00
_cell.angle_beta   90.00
_cell.angle_gamma   90.00
#
_symmetry.space_group_name_H-M   'P 1'
#
loop_
_entity.id
_entity.type
_entity.pdbx_description
1 polymer ?
#
loop_
_entity_poly.entity_id
_entity_poly.type
_entity_poly.pdbx_seq_one_letter_code
_entity_poly.pdbx_strand_id
1 'polypeptide(L)'
;MDKRQRIEIKPLFDTIDVNFSIANEATEYLQKSIKNIKKIVEEDILNQRNSSKDLNYIIRDIKNNLEFTLYLVDEINRIDEVVNQINVLALNTAIEASKVDGEASKIFGNIAREVREKSDQIQEIITYIFNKEVKNKSFTEHNRYIKNSVLGLLEERGENITKYLNTGEQILRYVKKLEDWTKDIANSNDGNRELVQSLQSLLEECNSLKIAPAQKPKEQKPQEEILNEESSEEDTEEEKQKEKKQVERKKAVKSIIRNVPQF
;
A
#
# COMPACT_ATOMS: atom_id res chain seq x y z
N MET A 1 12.93 47.85 33.96
CA MET A 1 13.53 47.82 32.62
C MET A 1 13.40 49.21 32.06
N ASP A 2 14.42 49.73 31.40
CA ASP A 2 14.26 50.95 30.61
C ASP A 2 13.26 50.68 29.46
N LYS A 3 12.51 51.69 28.99
CA LYS A 3 11.53 51.56 27.89
C LYS A 3 12.17 50.91 26.65
N ARG A 4 13.46 51.15 26.42
CA ARG A 4 14.26 50.52 25.35
C ARG A 4 14.33 49.00 25.44
N GLN A 5 14.50 48.43 26.63
CA GLN A 5 14.54 46.97 26.83
C GLN A 5 13.17 46.29 26.60
N ARG A 6 12.05 47.01 26.82
CA ARG A 6 10.70 46.47 26.51
C ARG A 6 10.44 46.41 25.01
N ILE A 7 10.96 47.38 24.26
CA ILE A 7 10.82 47.46 22.80
C ILE A 7 11.59 46.31 22.13
N GLU A 8 12.69 45.83 22.72
CA GLU A 8 13.49 44.73 22.18
C GLU A 8 12.94 43.31 22.49
N ILE A 9 12.22 43.11 23.59
CA ILE A 9 11.76 41.76 24.01
C ILE A 9 10.39 41.38 23.42
N LYS A 10 9.48 42.34 23.22
CA LYS A 10 8.15 42.05 22.64
C LYS A 10 8.22 41.39 21.24
N PRO A 11 9.07 41.86 20.30
CA PRO A 11 9.22 41.22 18.99
C PRO A 11 9.71 39.77 19.07
N LEU A 12 10.48 39.41 20.11
CA LEU A 12 10.92 38.03 20.34
C LEU A 12 9.74 37.13 20.71
N PHE A 13 8.86 37.57 21.61
CA PHE A 13 7.64 36.84 21.95
C PHE A 13 6.71 36.69 20.75
N ASP A 14 6.48 37.76 19.99
CA ASP A 14 5.68 37.72 18.77
C ASP A 14 6.26 36.71 17.75
N THR A 15 7.59 36.64 17.64
CA THR A 15 8.28 35.66 16.78
C THR A 15 8.11 34.22 17.27
N ILE A 16 8.16 34.01 18.59
CA ILE A 16 7.95 32.70 19.21
C ILE A 16 6.51 32.22 19.01
N ASP A 17 5.51 33.10 19.15
CA ASP A 17 4.10 32.77 18.88
C ASP A 17 3.87 32.36 17.42
N VAL A 18 4.51 33.08 16.48
CA VAL A 18 4.49 32.69 15.06
C VAL A 18 5.14 31.32 14.86
N ASN A 19 6.25 31.03 15.52
CA ASN A 19 6.90 29.71 15.43
C ASN A 19 6.02 28.59 15.98
N PHE A 20 5.30 28.80 17.09
CA PHE A 20 4.33 27.82 17.59
C PHE A 20 3.18 27.60 16.61
N SER A 21 2.68 28.66 15.98
CA SER A 21 1.64 28.52 14.95
C SER A 21 2.12 27.66 13.79
N ILE A 22 3.35 27.87 13.31
CA ILE A 22 3.95 27.07 12.23
C ILE A 22 4.14 25.62 12.68
N ALA A 23 4.63 25.40 13.90
CA ALA A 23 4.88 24.06 14.43
C ALA A 23 3.59 23.25 14.63
N ASN A 24 2.51 23.89 15.08
CA ASN A 24 1.20 23.26 15.20
C ASN A 24 0.59 22.95 13.83
N GLU A 25 0.67 23.88 12.88
CA GLU A 25 0.21 23.63 11.51
C GLU A 25 0.99 22.45 10.87
N ALA A 26 2.32 22.39 11.04
CA ALA A 26 3.14 21.28 10.59
C ALA A 26 2.75 19.95 11.26
N THR A 27 2.41 19.97 12.55
CA THR A 27 1.97 18.78 13.30
C THR A 27 0.62 18.27 12.79
N GLU A 28 -0.34 19.15 12.51
CA GLU A 28 -1.62 18.79 11.91
C GLU A 28 -1.44 18.17 10.51
N TYR A 29 -0.57 18.75 9.67
CA TYR A 29 -0.23 18.16 8.38
C TYR A 29 0.42 16.78 8.52
N LEU A 30 1.34 16.59 9.46
CA LEU A 30 1.95 15.28 9.74
C LEU A 30 0.91 14.25 10.17
N GLN A 31 0.01 14.58 11.09
CA GLN A 31 -1.07 13.68 11.52
C GLN A 31 -1.95 13.26 10.34
N LYS A 32 -2.34 14.20 9.49
CA LYS A 32 -3.14 13.91 8.29
C LYS A 32 -2.40 12.99 7.32
N SER A 33 -1.13 13.26 7.06
CA SER A 33 -0.29 12.44 6.18
C SER A 33 -0.08 11.03 6.73
N ILE A 34 0.21 10.88 8.03
CA ILE A 34 0.35 9.58 8.70
C ILE A 34 -0.94 8.77 8.57
N LYS A 35 -2.11 9.38 8.81
CA LYS A 35 -3.41 8.72 8.65
C LYS A 35 -3.65 8.25 7.21
N ASN A 36 -3.28 9.07 6.23
CA ASN A 36 -3.39 8.69 4.82
C ASN A 36 -2.47 7.53 4.46
N ILE A 37 -1.20 7.59 4.86
CA ILE A 37 -0.23 6.49 4.64
C ILE A 37 -0.74 5.20 5.28
N LYS A 38 -1.21 5.27 6.54
CA LYS A 38 -1.78 4.12 7.24
C LYS A 38 -2.90 3.47 6.43
N LYS A 39 -3.86 4.26 5.98
CA LYS A 39 -5.00 3.77 5.19
C LYS A 39 -4.54 3.10 3.89
N ILE A 40 -3.64 3.75 3.13
CA ILE A 40 -3.12 3.21 1.87
C ILE A 40 -2.43 1.87 2.09
N VAL A 41 -1.57 1.79 3.11
CA VAL A 41 -0.82 0.56 3.41
C VAL A 41 -1.75 -0.55 3.90
N GLU A 42 -2.74 -0.26 4.73
CA GLU A 42 -3.73 -1.23 5.20
C GLU A 42 -4.58 -1.78 4.03
N GLU A 43 -5.05 -0.91 3.14
CA GLU A 43 -5.82 -1.28 1.95
C GLU A 43 -5.00 -2.14 1.00
N ASP A 44 -3.74 -1.78 0.76
CA ASP A 44 -2.88 -2.52 -0.13
C ASP A 44 -2.46 -3.88 0.46
N ILE A 45 -2.18 -3.98 1.77
CA ILE A 45 -2.00 -5.27 2.45
C ILE A 45 -3.24 -6.16 2.27
N LEU A 46 -4.45 -5.61 2.40
CA LEU A 46 -5.69 -6.36 2.19
C LEU A 46 -5.79 -6.87 0.75
N ASN A 47 -5.51 -6.01 -0.24
CA ASN A 47 -5.52 -6.38 -1.66
C ASN A 47 -4.50 -7.48 -1.99
N GLN A 48 -3.30 -7.42 -1.41
CA GLN A 48 -2.28 -8.46 -1.59
C GLN A 48 -2.66 -9.77 -0.89
N ARG A 49 -3.30 -9.71 0.29
CA ARG A 49 -3.83 -10.92 0.95
C ARG A 49 -4.91 -11.60 0.11
N ASN A 50 -5.80 -10.83 -0.50
CA ASN A 50 -6.81 -11.38 -1.41
C ASN A 50 -6.15 -11.98 -2.65
N SER A 51 -5.20 -11.27 -3.25
CA SER A 51 -4.41 -11.77 -4.39
C SER A 51 -3.67 -13.08 -4.06
N SER A 52 -3.16 -13.23 -2.84
CA SER A 52 -2.55 -14.49 -2.38
C SER A 52 -3.56 -15.65 -2.32
N LYS A 53 -4.78 -15.40 -1.85
CA LYS A 53 -5.83 -16.42 -1.81
C LYS A 53 -6.22 -16.86 -3.22
N ASP A 54 -6.44 -15.90 -4.11
CA ASP A 54 -6.80 -16.16 -5.51
C ASP A 54 -5.69 -16.93 -6.23
N LEU A 55 -4.43 -16.55 -6.01
CA LEU A 55 -3.27 -17.25 -6.57
C LEU A 55 -3.18 -18.69 -6.06
N ASN A 56 -3.38 -18.93 -4.76
CA ASN A 56 -3.40 -20.29 -4.20
C ASN A 56 -4.54 -21.13 -4.78
N TYR A 57 -5.71 -20.53 -4.98
CA TYR A 57 -6.84 -21.18 -5.65
C TYR A 57 -6.47 -21.58 -7.08
N ILE A 58 -5.90 -20.66 -7.85
CA ILE A 58 -5.47 -20.90 -9.25
C ILE A 58 -4.40 -21.99 -9.32
N ILE A 59 -3.37 -21.94 -8.46
CA ILE A 59 -2.32 -22.98 -8.43
C ILE A 59 -2.94 -24.35 -8.17
N ARG A 60 -3.84 -24.46 -7.20
CA ARG A 60 -4.51 -25.72 -6.87
C ARG A 60 -5.35 -26.23 -8.04
N ASP A 61 -6.15 -25.37 -8.65
CA ASP A 61 -7.01 -25.74 -9.77
C ASP A 61 -6.20 -26.20 -10.98
N ILE A 62 -5.07 -25.53 -11.28
CA ILE A 62 -4.16 -25.96 -12.35
C ILE A 62 -3.55 -27.34 -12.02
N LYS A 63 -3.10 -27.55 -10.78
CA LYS A 63 -2.54 -28.85 -10.35
C LYS A 63 -3.58 -29.97 -10.49
N ASN A 64 -4.81 -29.74 -10.02
CA ASN A 64 -5.91 -30.69 -10.15
C ASN A 64 -6.26 -31.00 -11.61
N ASN A 65 -6.28 -29.99 -12.49
CA ASN A 65 -6.55 -30.19 -13.91
C ASN A 65 -5.45 -31.03 -14.60
N LEU A 66 -4.19 -30.83 -14.23
CA LEU A 66 -3.09 -31.63 -14.73
C LEU A 66 -3.19 -33.09 -14.26
N GLU A 67 -3.51 -33.32 -12.98
CA GLU A 67 -3.72 -34.67 -12.44
C GLU A 67 -4.91 -35.36 -13.11
N PHE A 68 -6.03 -34.65 -13.26
CA PHE A 68 -7.21 -35.16 -13.96
C PHE A 68 -6.90 -35.55 -15.40
N THR A 69 -6.11 -34.74 -16.11
CA THR A 69 -5.66 -35.05 -17.46
C THR A 69 -4.85 -36.34 -17.51
N LEU A 70 -3.92 -36.54 -16.57
CA LEU A 70 -3.11 -37.77 -16.50
C LEU A 70 -3.97 -38.98 -16.17
N TYR A 71 -4.95 -38.82 -15.27
CA TYR A 71 -5.93 -39.86 -14.95
C TYR A 71 -6.74 -40.29 -16.19
N LEU A 72 -7.21 -39.33 -17.00
CA LEU A 72 -7.92 -39.66 -18.25
C LEU A 72 -7.06 -40.47 -19.22
N VAL A 73 -5.77 -40.15 -19.33
CA VAL A 73 -4.84 -40.92 -20.17
C VAL A 73 -4.71 -42.36 -19.68
N ASP A 74 -4.63 -42.57 -18.37
CA ASP A 74 -4.55 -43.90 -17.77
C ASP A 74 -5.82 -44.73 -18.00
N GLU A 75 -7.00 -44.12 -17.78
CA GLU A 75 -8.29 -44.79 -18.04
C GLU A 75 -8.48 -45.12 -19.52
N ILE A 76 -8.05 -44.25 -20.45
CA ILE A 76 -8.09 -44.56 -21.88
C ILE A 76 -7.22 -45.78 -22.22
N ASN A 77 -6.02 -45.89 -21.65
CA ASN A 77 -5.15 -47.06 -21.85
C ASN A 77 -5.83 -48.33 -21.31
N ARG A 78 -6.47 -48.24 -20.15
CA ARG A 78 -7.20 -49.37 -19.56
C ARG A 78 -8.38 -49.81 -20.43
N ILE A 79 -9.10 -48.88 -21.05
CA ILE A 79 -10.16 -49.21 -22.00
C ILE A 79 -9.57 -49.93 -23.23
N ASP A 80 -8.43 -49.46 -23.77
CA ASP A 80 -7.78 -50.14 -24.91
C ASP A 80 -7.42 -51.59 -24.57
N GLU A 81 -6.89 -51.84 -23.37
CA GLU A 81 -6.61 -53.19 -22.88
C GLU A 81 -7.87 -54.08 -22.81
N VAL A 82 -8.97 -53.54 -22.28
CA VAL A 82 -10.25 -54.27 -22.20
C VAL A 82 -10.82 -54.55 -23.59
N VAL A 83 -10.76 -53.58 -24.51
CA VAL A 83 -11.22 -53.75 -25.89
C VAL A 83 -10.41 -54.82 -26.61
N ASN A 84 -9.09 -54.85 -26.41
CA ASN A 84 -8.22 -55.90 -26.93
C ASN A 84 -8.62 -57.29 -26.38
N GLN A 85 -8.92 -57.39 -25.07
CA GLN A 85 -9.38 -58.64 -24.47
C GLN A 85 -10.73 -59.11 -25.05
N ILE A 86 -11.67 -58.19 -25.26
CA ILE A 86 -12.97 -58.47 -25.89
C ILE A 86 -12.76 -58.96 -27.33
N ASN A 87 -11.85 -58.33 -28.08
CA ASN A 87 -11.53 -58.73 -29.45
C ASN A 87 -10.97 -60.18 -29.50
N VAL A 88 -10.06 -60.52 -28.59
CA VAL A 88 -9.54 -61.89 -28.45
C VAL A 88 -10.63 -62.88 -28.06
N LEU A 89 -11.51 -62.53 -27.12
CA LEU A 89 -12.63 -63.38 -26.70
C LEU A 89 -13.61 -63.63 -27.84
N ALA A 90 -13.94 -62.58 -28.61
CA ALA A 90 -14.79 -62.67 -29.78
C ALA A 90 -14.17 -63.57 -30.86
N LEU A 91 -12.87 -63.44 -31.12
CA LEU A 91 -12.16 -64.34 -32.03
C LEU A 91 -12.21 -65.80 -31.56
N ASN A 92 -11.93 -66.07 -30.29
CA ASN A 92 -12.00 -67.43 -29.74
C ASN A 92 -13.42 -68.00 -29.85
N THR A 93 -14.44 -67.18 -29.61
CA THR A 93 -15.85 -67.57 -29.75
C THR A 93 -16.21 -67.88 -31.20
N ALA A 94 -15.74 -67.07 -32.17
CA ALA A 94 -15.94 -67.32 -33.59
C ALA A 94 -15.27 -68.63 -34.05
N ILE A 95 -14.06 -68.92 -33.53
CA ILE A 95 -13.33 -70.17 -33.79
C ILE A 95 -14.08 -71.37 -33.20
N GLU A 96 -14.63 -71.25 -32.00
CA GLU A 96 -15.36 -72.37 -31.38
C GLU A 96 -16.72 -72.59 -32.05
N ALA A 97 -17.40 -71.50 -32.43
CA ALA A 97 -18.64 -71.59 -33.20
C ALA A 97 -18.43 -72.32 -34.54
N SER A 98 -17.30 -72.11 -35.22
CA SER A 98 -17.02 -72.79 -36.50
C SER A 98 -16.72 -74.29 -36.38
N LYS A 99 -16.48 -74.82 -35.17
CA LYS A 99 -16.25 -76.25 -34.91
C LYS A 99 -17.54 -77.03 -34.65
N VAL A 100 -18.63 -76.35 -34.33
CA VAL A 100 -19.94 -76.96 -34.08
C VAL A 100 -20.78 -76.84 -35.35
N ASP A 101 -21.46 -77.91 -35.75
CA ASP A 101 -22.40 -77.85 -36.88
C ASP A 101 -23.81 -77.46 -36.42
N GLY A 102 -24.53 -76.68 -37.24
CA GLY A 102 -25.94 -76.38 -37.04
C GLY A 102 -26.27 -74.89 -36.81
N GLU A 103 -27.51 -74.63 -36.39
CA GLU A 103 -28.04 -73.26 -36.27
C GLU A 103 -27.36 -72.45 -35.15
N ALA A 104 -26.96 -73.11 -34.05
CA ALA A 104 -26.22 -72.49 -32.96
C ALA A 104 -24.88 -71.91 -33.41
N SER A 105 -24.15 -72.60 -34.30
CA SER A 105 -22.88 -72.12 -34.87
C SER A 105 -23.05 -70.81 -35.64
N LYS A 106 -24.12 -70.68 -36.42
CA LYS A 106 -24.42 -69.45 -37.17
C LYS A 106 -24.73 -68.28 -36.23
N ILE A 107 -25.52 -68.52 -35.17
CA ILE A 107 -25.90 -67.48 -34.21
C ILE A 107 -24.66 -66.99 -33.44
N PHE A 108 -23.88 -67.90 -32.84
CA PHE A 108 -22.68 -67.53 -32.09
C PHE A 108 -21.59 -66.92 -32.97
N GLY A 109 -21.42 -67.43 -34.20
CA GLY A 109 -20.48 -66.86 -35.17
C GLY A 109 -20.86 -65.44 -35.61
N ASN A 110 -22.15 -65.15 -35.78
CA ASN A 110 -22.62 -63.79 -36.09
C ASN A 110 -22.44 -62.83 -34.91
N ILE A 111 -22.79 -63.26 -33.69
CA ILE A 111 -22.56 -62.45 -32.47
C ILE A 111 -21.07 -62.14 -32.30
N ALA A 112 -20.20 -63.15 -32.46
CA ALA A 112 -18.77 -62.97 -32.34
C ALA A 112 -18.22 -61.96 -33.37
N ARG A 113 -18.74 -61.98 -34.62
CA ARG A 113 -18.37 -61.00 -35.64
C ARG A 113 -18.82 -59.59 -35.27
N GLU A 114 -20.05 -59.42 -34.81
CA GLU A 114 -20.59 -58.12 -34.43
C GLU A 114 -19.83 -57.53 -33.22
N VAL A 115 -19.55 -58.33 -32.19
CA VAL A 115 -18.74 -57.92 -31.03
C VAL A 115 -17.34 -57.48 -31.47
N ARG A 116 -16.75 -58.18 -32.44
CA ARG A 116 -15.45 -57.83 -33.01
C ARG A 116 -15.48 -56.50 -33.75
N GLU A 117 -16.45 -56.30 -34.64
CA GLU A 117 -16.63 -55.05 -35.38
C GLU A 117 -16.84 -53.85 -34.42
N LYS A 118 -17.59 -54.04 -33.33
CA LYS A 118 -17.74 -53.02 -32.29
C LYS A 118 -16.46 -52.75 -31.52
N SER A 119 -15.70 -53.78 -31.21
CA SER A 119 -14.40 -53.64 -30.53
C SER A 119 -13.42 -52.85 -31.40
N ASP A 120 -13.34 -53.17 -32.68
CA ASP A 120 -12.50 -52.47 -33.65
C ASP A 120 -12.92 -50.99 -33.77
N GLN A 121 -14.23 -50.69 -33.81
CA GLN A 121 -14.76 -49.31 -33.79
C GLN A 121 -14.35 -48.54 -32.52
N ILE A 122 -14.43 -49.17 -31.35
CA ILE A 122 -14.01 -48.54 -30.09
C ILE A 122 -12.50 -48.27 -30.11
N GLN A 123 -11.70 -49.19 -30.63
CA GLN A 123 -10.26 -49.02 -30.73
C GLN A 123 -9.85 -47.88 -31.68
N GLU A 124 -10.58 -47.71 -32.79
CA GLU A 124 -10.43 -46.54 -33.66
C GLU A 124 -10.74 -45.23 -32.93
N ILE A 125 -11.83 -45.19 -32.13
CA ILE A 125 -12.20 -44.02 -31.33
C ILE A 125 -11.12 -43.71 -30.29
N ILE A 126 -10.62 -44.71 -29.57
CA ILE A 126 -9.53 -44.54 -28.60
C ILE A 126 -8.28 -44.00 -29.28
N THR A 127 -7.90 -44.57 -30.43
CA THR A 127 -6.75 -44.12 -31.21
C THR A 127 -6.93 -42.68 -31.70
N TYR A 128 -8.15 -42.33 -32.12
CA TYR A 128 -8.49 -40.97 -32.50
C TYR A 128 -8.31 -40.00 -31.33
N ILE A 129 -8.91 -40.29 -30.16
CA ILE A 129 -8.77 -39.47 -28.94
C ILE A 129 -7.30 -39.35 -28.55
N PHE A 130 -6.56 -40.45 -28.51
CA PHE A 130 -5.16 -40.45 -28.11
C PHE A 130 -4.29 -39.63 -29.06
N ASN A 131 -4.48 -39.73 -30.38
CA ASN A 131 -3.67 -38.99 -31.34
C ASN A 131 -4.08 -37.52 -31.49
N LYS A 132 -5.37 -37.20 -31.40
CA LYS A 132 -5.89 -35.83 -31.59
C LYS A 132 -5.91 -34.99 -30.33
N GLU A 133 -6.10 -35.60 -29.17
CA GLU A 133 -6.20 -34.88 -27.90
C GLU A 133 -4.90 -35.04 -27.09
N VAL A 134 -4.39 -36.27 -26.90
CA VAL A 134 -3.27 -36.52 -25.98
C VAL A 134 -1.89 -36.30 -26.62
N LYS A 135 -1.61 -36.98 -27.75
CA LYS A 135 -0.35 -36.86 -28.52
C LYS A 135 -0.29 -35.64 -29.42
N ASN A 136 -1.36 -34.85 -29.46
CA ASN A 136 -1.32 -33.58 -30.16
C ASN A 136 -0.17 -32.76 -29.62
N LYS A 137 0.78 -32.42 -30.51
CA LYS A 137 1.98 -31.67 -30.16
C LYS A 137 1.62 -30.39 -29.41
N SER A 138 0.54 -29.73 -29.82
CA SER A 138 0.01 -28.54 -29.15
C SER A 138 -0.40 -28.82 -27.70
N PHE A 139 -1.14 -29.91 -27.44
CA PHE A 139 -1.58 -30.29 -26.10
C PHE A 139 -0.42 -30.67 -25.17
N THR A 140 0.50 -31.50 -25.67
CA THR A 140 1.69 -31.89 -24.89
C THR A 140 2.61 -30.70 -24.62
N GLU A 141 2.85 -29.83 -25.61
CA GLU A 141 3.64 -28.62 -25.43
C GLU A 141 2.95 -27.63 -24.48
N HIS A 142 1.62 -27.50 -24.55
CA HIS A 142 0.83 -26.66 -23.67
C HIS A 142 0.90 -27.13 -22.21
N ASN A 143 0.68 -28.42 -21.94
CA ASN A 143 0.79 -28.97 -20.58
C ASN A 143 2.23 -28.88 -20.04
N ARG A 144 3.23 -29.09 -20.89
CA ARG A 144 4.64 -28.88 -20.52
C ARG A 144 4.91 -27.41 -20.18
N TYR A 145 4.37 -26.47 -20.95
CA TYR A 145 4.48 -25.03 -20.69
C TYR A 145 3.79 -24.64 -19.39
N ILE A 146 2.58 -25.13 -19.13
CA ILE A 146 1.88 -24.90 -17.86
C ILE A 146 2.73 -25.41 -16.69
N LYS A 147 3.17 -26.67 -16.77
CA LYS A 147 3.91 -27.32 -15.68
C LYS A 147 5.26 -26.64 -15.40
N ASN A 148 6.03 -26.33 -16.44
CA ASN A 148 7.41 -25.86 -16.29
C ASN A 148 7.53 -24.34 -16.19
N SER A 149 6.59 -23.59 -16.77
CA SER A 149 6.66 -22.13 -16.83
C SER A 149 5.57 -21.49 -15.97
N VAL A 150 4.30 -21.81 -16.20
CA VAL A 150 3.19 -21.12 -15.53
C VAL A 150 3.17 -21.41 -14.04
N LEU A 151 3.29 -22.67 -13.63
CA LEU A 151 3.32 -23.03 -12.20
C LEU A 151 4.50 -22.37 -11.48
N GLY A 152 5.70 -22.36 -12.08
CA GLY A 152 6.86 -21.71 -11.50
C GLY A 152 6.66 -20.20 -11.33
N LEU A 153 6.12 -19.53 -12.35
CA LEU A 153 5.79 -18.09 -12.28
C LEU A 153 4.75 -17.78 -11.21
N LEU A 154 3.74 -18.65 -11.03
CA LEU A 154 2.72 -18.49 -10.00
C LEU A 154 3.30 -18.70 -8.60
N GLU A 155 4.15 -19.71 -8.41
CA GLU A 155 4.83 -19.97 -7.13
C GLU A 155 5.77 -18.79 -6.77
N GLU A 156 6.57 -18.31 -7.71
CA GLU A 156 7.41 -17.11 -7.55
C GLU A 156 6.55 -15.88 -7.20
N ARG A 157 5.42 -15.70 -7.88
CA ARG A 157 4.49 -14.62 -7.58
C ARG A 157 3.93 -14.73 -6.16
N GLY A 158 3.64 -15.94 -5.69
CA GLY A 158 3.21 -16.21 -4.31
C GLY A 158 4.29 -15.84 -3.27
N GLU A 159 5.54 -16.17 -3.53
CA GLU A 159 6.68 -15.75 -2.69
C GLU A 159 6.82 -14.23 -2.65
N ASN A 160 6.69 -13.58 -3.81
CA ASN A 160 6.78 -12.13 -3.93
C ASN A 160 5.66 -11.42 -3.15
N ILE A 161 4.42 -11.95 -3.19
CA ILE A 161 3.32 -11.44 -2.34
C ILE A 161 3.64 -11.61 -0.85
N THR A 162 4.23 -12.73 -0.44
CA THR A 162 4.62 -12.95 0.96
C THR A 162 5.67 -11.94 1.43
N LYS A 163 6.70 -11.68 0.62
CA LYS A 163 7.71 -10.64 0.89
C LYS A 163 7.08 -9.25 0.96
N TYR A 164 6.11 -8.98 0.08
CA TYR A 164 5.37 -7.72 0.07
C TYR A 164 4.58 -7.52 1.36
N LEU A 165 3.83 -8.52 1.79
CA LEU A 165 3.05 -8.48 3.04
C LEU A 165 3.94 -8.22 4.25
N ASN A 166 5.10 -8.89 4.34
CA ASN A 166 6.07 -8.66 5.40
C ASN A 166 6.63 -7.23 5.39
N THR A 167 6.83 -6.66 4.20
CA THR A 167 7.26 -5.26 4.04
C THR A 167 6.15 -4.30 4.45
N GLY A 168 4.90 -4.55 4.03
CA GLY A 168 3.74 -3.76 4.43
C GLY A 168 3.55 -3.72 5.96
N GLU A 169 3.69 -4.87 6.62
CA GLU A 169 3.62 -4.94 8.08
C GLU A 169 4.75 -4.16 8.78
N GLN A 170 5.95 -4.14 8.19
CA GLN A 170 7.04 -3.27 8.67
C GLN A 170 6.70 -1.79 8.52
N ILE A 171 6.13 -1.39 7.39
CA ILE A 171 5.69 0.00 7.16
C ILE A 171 4.65 0.39 8.20
N LEU A 172 3.66 -0.45 8.50
CA LEU A 172 2.67 -0.17 9.55
C LEU A 172 3.31 0.04 10.94
N ARG A 173 4.37 -0.70 11.26
CA ARG A 173 5.13 -0.47 12.50
C ARG A 173 5.81 0.90 12.52
N TYR A 174 6.39 1.34 11.39
CA TYR A 174 6.97 2.68 11.29
C TYR A 174 5.92 3.78 11.34
N VAL A 175 4.79 3.60 10.67
CA VAL A 175 3.64 4.53 10.73
C VAL A 175 3.17 4.71 12.17
N LYS A 176 3.08 3.63 12.95
CA LYS A 176 2.74 3.71 14.38
C LYS A 176 3.78 4.53 15.17
N LYS A 177 5.07 4.31 14.95
CA LYS A 177 6.13 5.11 15.60
C LYS A 177 6.05 6.60 15.22
N LEU A 178 5.73 6.90 13.96
CA LEU A 178 5.52 8.28 13.51
C LEU A 178 4.30 8.92 14.18
N GLU A 179 3.22 8.16 14.39
CA GLU A 179 2.04 8.62 15.11
C GLU A 179 2.41 9.00 16.55
N ASP A 180 3.16 8.14 17.25
CA ASP A 180 3.66 8.38 18.60
C ASP A 180 4.56 9.62 18.66
N TRP A 181 5.56 9.74 17.76
CA TRP A 181 6.44 10.91 17.70
C TRP A 181 5.70 12.21 17.40
N THR A 182 4.70 12.17 16.52
CA THR A 182 3.90 13.36 16.18
C THR A 182 3.08 13.82 17.38
N LYS A 183 2.59 12.87 18.20
CA LYS A 183 1.93 13.18 19.46
C LYS A 183 2.89 13.78 20.49
N ASP A 184 4.10 13.26 20.59
CA ASP A 184 5.13 13.80 21.48
C ASP A 184 5.54 15.23 21.09
N ILE A 185 5.66 15.52 19.79
CA ILE A 185 5.91 16.88 19.28
C ILE A 185 4.76 17.82 19.64
N ALA A 186 3.50 17.40 19.46
CA ALA A 186 2.34 18.19 19.83
C ALA A 186 2.37 18.56 21.32
N ASN A 187 2.55 17.58 22.20
CA ASN A 187 2.64 17.79 23.65
C ASN A 187 3.81 18.70 24.03
N SER A 188 4.97 18.54 23.37
CA SER A 188 6.14 19.39 23.61
C SER A 188 5.90 20.83 23.17
N ASN A 189 5.20 21.07 22.07
CA ASN A 189 4.83 22.41 21.64
C ASN A 189 3.89 23.08 22.64
N ASP A 190 2.89 22.35 23.12
CA ASP A 190 1.95 22.86 24.12
C ASP A 190 2.68 23.22 25.42
N GLY A 191 3.54 22.34 25.94
CA GLY A 191 4.34 22.63 27.14
C GLY A 191 5.31 23.81 26.95
N ASN A 192 5.96 23.92 25.80
CA ASN A 192 6.81 25.07 25.49
C ASN A 192 6.00 26.36 25.40
N ARG A 193 4.76 26.32 24.90
CA ARG A 193 3.87 27.48 24.84
C ARG A 193 3.47 27.94 26.24
N GLU A 194 3.15 27.03 27.15
CA GLU A 194 2.87 27.34 28.56
C GLU A 194 4.07 27.98 29.26
N LEU A 195 5.28 27.48 29.00
CA LEU A 195 6.51 28.09 29.52
C LEU A 195 6.71 29.52 29.01
N VAL A 196 6.47 29.75 27.71
CA VAL A 196 6.58 31.09 27.10
C VAL A 196 5.55 32.05 27.69
N GLN A 197 4.31 31.61 27.89
CA GLN A 197 3.28 32.40 28.58
C GLN A 197 3.67 32.72 30.02
N SER A 198 4.22 31.75 30.76
CA SER A 198 4.71 31.97 32.13
C SER A 198 5.84 33.01 32.16
N LEU A 199 6.76 32.97 31.20
CA LEU A 199 7.82 33.97 31.05
C LEU A 199 7.26 35.36 30.73
N GLN A 200 6.22 35.45 29.88
CA GLN A 200 5.53 36.71 29.62
C GLN A 200 4.92 37.29 30.91
N SER A 201 4.22 36.47 31.70
CA SER A 201 3.63 36.91 32.98
C SER A 201 4.68 37.36 34.01
N LEU A 202 5.78 36.62 34.16
CA LEU A 202 6.88 37.02 35.06
C LEU A 202 7.53 38.34 34.62
N LEU A 203 7.64 38.56 33.31
CA LEU A 203 8.13 39.83 32.77
C LEU A 203 7.19 40.98 33.11
N GLU A 204 5.88 40.78 33.04
CA GLU A 204 4.87 41.77 33.44
C GLU A 204 4.92 42.07 34.94
N GLU A 205 5.10 41.04 35.78
CA GLU A 205 5.23 41.18 37.23
C GLU A 205 6.53 41.90 37.66
N CYS A 206 7.67 41.54 37.08
CA CYS A 206 8.93 42.26 37.28
C CYS A 206 8.84 43.75 36.87
N ASN A 207 7.91 44.05 35.96
CA ASN A 207 7.66 45.39 35.48
C ASN A 207 6.71 46.19 36.40
N SER A 208 5.78 45.56 37.10
CA SER A 208 4.89 46.23 38.06
C SER A 208 5.61 46.56 39.38
N LEU A 209 6.59 45.76 39.79
CA LEU A 209 7.40 45.97 41.02
C LEU A 209 8.35 47.19 40.97
N LYS A 210 8.64 47.76 39.80
CA LYS A 210 9.50 48.97 39.66
C LYS A 210 8.74 50.30 39.80
N ILE A 211 7.44 50.29 40.12
CA ILE A 211 6.60 51.50 40.30
C ILE A 211 6.23 51.72 41.78
N ALA A 212 7.14 51.47 42.72
CA ALA A 212 7.03 52.01 44.08
C ALA A 212 7.90 53.28 44.17
N PRO A 213 7.36 54.50 44.05
CA PRO A 213 8.16 55.71 44.13
C PRO A 213 8.69 55.85 45.56
N ALA A 214 10.03 55.83 45.71
CA ALA A 214 10.68 56.35 46.90
C ALA A 214 10.31 57.83 47.04
N GLN A 215 9.43 58.14 47.99
CA GLN A 215 9.17 59.51 48.40
C GLN A 215 10.48 60.12 48.93
N LYS A 216 11.05 61.09 48.22
CA LYS A 216 12.05 62.00 48.79
C LYS A 216 11.40 63.36 49.09
N PRO A 217 11.84 64.06 50.16
CA PRO A 217 11.12 65.20 50.73
C PRO A 217 11.22 66.46 49.84
N LYS A 218 10.19 67.29 49.92
CA LYS A 218 10.09 68.61 49.29
C LYS A 218 11.19 69.54 49.78
N GLU A 219 11.90 70.20 48.88
CA GLU A 219 12.55 71.50 49.14
C GLU A 219 12.45 72.42 47.92
N GLN A 220 12.28 73.72 48.20
CA GLN A 220 11.75 74.78 47.34
C GLN A 220 12.78 75.37 46.35
N LYS A 221 12.26 75.96 45.27
CA LYS A 221 12.98 76.74 44.23
C LYS A 221 13.63 78.03 44.81
N PRO A 222 14.52 78.70 44.04
CA PRO A 222 14.05 79.85 43.25
C PRO A 222 14.53 79.91 41.77
N GLN A 223 13.91 80.83 41.04
CA GLN A 223 13.86 81.05 39.58
C GLN A 223 15.12 81.71 38.98
N GLU A 224 15.36 81.49 37.68
CA GLU A 224 15.74 82.53 36.70
C GLU A 224 15.46 82.05 35.26
N GLU A 225 15.47 83.01 34.32
CA GLU A 225 14.56 83.17 33.19
C GLU A 225 15.32 83.16 31.83
N ILE A 226 14.56 83.07 30.71
CA ILE A 226 14.85 83.54 29.31
C ILE A 226 15.31 82.51 28.23
N LEU A 227 14.35 82.25 27.31
CA LEU A 227 14.34 82.13 25.82
C LEU A 227 15.49 81.43 25.04
N ASN A 228 15.19 80.46 24.17
CA ASN A 228 14.78 80.65 22.75
C ASN A 228 14.61 79.32 21.96
N GLU A 229 13.98 79.45 20.78
CA GLU A 229 13.51 78.51 19.75
C GLU A 229 14.48 77.42 19.25
N GLU A 230 13.95 76.25 18.83
CA GLU A 230 14.02 75.74 17.44
C GLU A 230 13.32 74.36 17.27
N SER A 231 12.82 74.13 16.06
CA SER A 231 12.01 73.01 15.57
C SER A 231 12.84 71.81 15.08
N SER A 232 12.22 70.63 14.95
CA SER A 232 12.21 69.84 13.69
C SER A 232 11.41 68.53 13.83
N GLU A 233 10.58 68.31 12.81
CA GLU A 233 9.83 67.09 12.51
C GLU A 233 10.73 66.11 11.74
N GLU A 234 10.78 64.84 12.13
CA GLU A 234 11.28 63.74 11.28
C GLU A 234 10.69 62.41 11.77
N ASP A 235 9.52 61.99 11.24
CA ASP A 235 8.90 60.72 11.65
C ASP A 235 7.92 60.12 10.60
N THR A 236 8.21 60.21 9.29
CA THR A 236 7.30 59.65 8.26
C THR A 236 7.91 58.77 7.16
N GLU A 237 9.23 58.56 7.10
CA GLU A 237 9.85 57.68 6.09
C GLU A 237 10.16 56.26 6.58
N GLU A 238 10.37 56.04 7.88
CA GLU A 238 10.76 54.73 8.41
C GLU A 238 9.59 53.72 8.46
N GLU A 239 8.36 54.21 8.62
CA GLU A 239 7.16 53.37 8.71
C GLU A 239 6.75 52.81 7.33
N LYS A 240 6.90 53.60 6.27
CA LYS A 240 6.58 53.17 4.88
C LYS A 240 7.56 52.13 4.32
N GLN A 241 8.79 52.06 4.83
CA GLN A 241 9.76 51.04 4.42
C GLN A 241 9.53 49.68 5.12
N LYS A 242 8.99 49.68 6.35
CA LYS A 242 8.69 48.44 7.09
C LYS A 242 7.49 47.69 6.50
N GLU A 243 6.45 48.40 6.04
CA GLU A 243 5.30 47.78 5.38
C GLU A 243 5.64 47.16 4.01
N LYS A 244 6.47 47.82 3.19
CA LYS A 244 6.89 47.26 1.89
C LYS A 244 7.65 45.93 2.04
N LYS A 245 8.53 45.81 3.04
CA LYS A 245 9.29 44.57 3.31
C LYS A 245 8.42 43.42 3.83
N GLN A 246 7.36 43.70 4.59
CA GLN A 246 6.42 42.66 5.04
C GLN A 246 5.55 42.12 3.89
N VAL A 247 5.13 42.99 2.96
CA VAL A 247 4.31 42.57 1.81
C VAL A 247 5.13 41.72 0.83
N GLU A 248 6.41 42.05 0.62
CA GLU A 248 7.29 41.24 -0.24
C GLU A 248 7.61 39.86 0.37
N ARG A 249 7.82 39.78 1.69
CA ARG A 249 8.01 38.48 2.38
C ARG A 249 6.78 37.59 2.31
N LYS A 250 5.57 38.14 2.47
CA LYS A 250 4.32 37.38 2.31
C LYS A 250 4.11 36.87 0.88
N LYS A 251 4.57 37.60 -0.14
CA LYS A 251 4.53 37.14 -1.54
C LYS A 251 5.54 36.04 -1.84
N ALA A 252 6.75 36.12 -1.28
CA ALA A 252 7.79 35.10 -1.46
C ALA A 252 7.41 33.74 -0.84
N VAL A 253 6.76 33.74 0.32
CA VAL A 253 6.25 32.49 0.94
C VAL A 253 5.15 31.86 0.08
N LYS A 254 4.28 32.67 -0.52
CA LYS A 254 3.19 32.20 -1.39
C LYS A 254 3.68 31.60 -2.71
N SER A 255 4.86 32.00 -3.23
CA SER A 255 5.44 31.40 -4.44
C SER A 255 6.14 30.08 -4.15
N ILE A 256 6.75 29.92 -2.97
CA ILE A 256 7.39 28.68 -2.54
C ILE A 256 6.34 27.57 -2.31
N ILE A 257 5.20 27.91 -1.72
CA ILE A 257 4.10 26.95 -1.48
C ILE A 257 3.42 26.49 -2.79
N ARG A 258 3.44 27.30 -3.86
CA ARG A 258 2.86 26.93 -5.16
C ARG A 258 3.74 25.99 -6.01
N ASN A 259 5.03 25.90 -5.71
CA ASN A 259 5.99 25.11 -6.50
C ASN A 259 6.26 23.71 -5.92
N VAL A 260 5.47 23.26 -4.95
CA VAL A 260 5.52 21.87 -4.47
C VAL A 260 4.78 20.99 -5.49
N PRO A 261 5.43 19.98 -6.10
CA PRO A 261 4.78 19.10 -7.06
C PRO A 261 3.59 18.39 -6.38
N GLN A 262 2.40 18.50 -6.97
CA GLN A 262 1.28 17.66 -6.57
C GLN A 262 1.50 16.26 -7.12
N PHE A 263 1.72 15.32 -6.21
CA PHE A 263 1.67 13.88 -6.46
C PHE A 263 0.42 13.32 -5.80
#